data_AF-A0A2V8CLX0-F1
#
_entry.id   AF-A0A2V8CLX0-F1
#
_cell.length_a   1.000
_cell.length_b   1.000
_cell.length_c   1.000
_cell.angle_alpha   90.00
_cell.angle_beta   90.00
_cell.angle_gamma   90.00
#
_symmetry.space_group_name_H-M   'P 1'
#
loop_
_entity.id
_entity.type
_entity.pdbx_description
1 polymer ?
#
loop_
_entity_poly.entity_id
_entity_poly.type
_entity_poly.pdbx_seq_one_letter_code
_entity_poly.pdbx_strand_id
1 'polypeptide(L)'
;MRARTRSVGKSIRLPDLKSHRTLIAKDLRTDPLFRREWKRTTFARAVAIKVLQHRSLARLTQEQLAQKLDMKQSAISRLELGEVAPSFATLVKLAEGLKIEFVVDISPRKKFRLVTSAAEKQGVKSTTPEGSRVLVAAG
;
A
#
# COMPACT_ATOMS: atom_id res chain seq x y z
N MET A 1 -40.42 -23.59 -36.36
CA MET A 1 -38.97 -23.30 -36.33
C MET A 1 -38.80 -21.79 -36.11
N ARG A 2 -38.43 -21.33 -34.89
CA ARG A 2 -38.13 -19.90 -34.62
C ARG A 2 -36.67 -19.82 -34.14
N ALA A 3 -35.81 -19.25 -34.98
CA ALA A 3 -34.40 -19.07 -34.68
C ALA A 3 -34.25 -18.05 -33.54
N ARG A 4 -33.63 -18.48 -32.44
CA ARG A 4 -33.23 -17.59 -31.35
C ARG A 4 -31.96 -16.85 -31.78
N THR A 5 -32.08 -15.56 -32.07
CA THR A 5 -30.95 -14.65 -32.18
C THR A 5 -30.32 -14.46 -30.80
N ARG A 6 -29.10 -15.00 -30.61
CA ARG A 6 -28.26 -14.70 -29.44
C ARG A 6 -27.72 -13.28 -29.59
N SER A 7 -28.10 -12.38 -28.67
CA SER A 7 -27.47 -11.08 -28.51
C SER A 7 -25.99 -11.27 -28.15
N VAL A 8 -25.09 -10.78 -29.01
CA VAL A 8 -23.65 -10.74 -28.75
C VAL A 8 -23.40 -9.56 -27.80
N GLY A 9 -23.00 -9.85 -26.56
CA GLY A 9 -22.62 -8.84 -25.58
C GLY A 9 -21.45 -7.97 -26.09
N LYS A 10 -21.54 -6.66 -25.82
CA LYS A 10 -20.56 -5.66 -26.29
C LYS A 10 -19.15 -5.99 -25.80
N SER A 11 -18.20 -6.20 -26.72
CA SER A 11 -16.79 -6.44 -26.40
C SER A 11 -16.15 -5.15 -25.83
N ILE A 12 -15.60 -5.21 -24.62
CA ILE A 12 -14.93 -4.09 -23.94
C ILE A 12 -13.44 -4.11 -24.29
N ARG A 13 -12.86 -2.99 -24.73
CA ARG A 13 -11.41 -2.89 -25.03
C ARG A 13 -10.66 -2.30 -23.83
N LEU A 14 -9.35 -2.58 -23.73
CA LEU A 14 -8.49 -2.02 -22.66
C LEU A 14 -8.59 -0.48 -22.49
N PRO A 15 -8.68 0.34 -23.55
CA PRO A 15 -8.85 1.79 -23.41
C PRO A 15 -10.19 2.21 -22.78
N ASP A 16 -11.21 1.35 -22.84
CA ASP A 16 -12.54 1.61 -22.29
C ASP A 16 -12.60 1.30 -20.78
N LEU A 17 -11.56 0.65 -20.23
CA LEU A 17 -11.48 0.34 -18.82
C LEU A 17 -11.10 1.59 -18.01
N LYS A 18 -11.86 1.83 -16.94
CA LYS A 18 -11.53 2.88 -15.99
C LYS A 18 -10.20 2.57 -15.31
N SER A 19 -9.34 3.57 -15.19
CA SER A 19 -8.10 3.43 -14.43
C SER A 19 -8.40 3.06 -12.97
N HIS A 20 -7.49 2.30 -12.35
CA HIS A 20 -7.58 1.96 -10.93
C HIS A 20 -7.76 3.21 -10.05
N ARG A 21 -7.05 4.30 -10.38
CA ARG A 21 -7.17 5.58 -9.68
C ARG A 21 -8.58 6.16 -9.77
N THR A 22 -9.19 6.09 -10.95
CA THR A 22 -10.56 6.58 -11.18
C THR A 22 -11.59 5.76 -10.40
N LEU A 23 -11.41 4.43 -10.34
CA LEU A 23 -12.29 3.55 -9.57
C LEU A 23 -12.19 3.84 -8.07
N ILE A 24 -10.97 3.89 -7.52
CA ILE A 24 -10.77 4.24 -6.11
C ILE A 24 -11.37 5.61 -5.79
N ALA A 25 -11.14 6.63 -6.62
CA ALA A 25 -11.68 7.97 -6.38
C ALA A 25 -13.20 7.98 -6.35
N LYS A 26 -13.84 7.19 -7.22
CA LYS A 26 -15.29 7.01 -7.22
C LYS A 26 -15.74 6.36 -5.90
N ASP A 27 -15.18 5.20 -5.55
CA ASP A 27 -15.62 4.41 -4.40
C ASP A 27 -15.37 5.17 -3.09
N LEU A 28 -14.23 5.86 -2.97
CA LEU A 28 -13.95 6.77 -1.87
C LEU A 28 -15.02 7.86 -1.71
N ARG A 29 -15.63 8.33 -2.80
CA ARG A 29 -16.69 9.35 -2.76
C ARG A 29 -18.05 8.75 -2.46
N THR A 30 -18.37 7.59 -3.02
CA THR A 30 -19.73 7.04 -3.02
C THR A 30 -20.01 6.01 -1.94
N ASP A 31 -18.99 5.34 -1.41
CA ASP A 31 -19.15 4.26 -0.43
C ASP A 31 -18.50 4.63 0.92
N PRO A 32 -19.30 4.92 1.96
CA PRO A 32 -18.80 5.22 3.30
C PRO A 32 -18.04 4.06 3.96
N LEU A 33 -18.45 2.81 3.74
CA LEU A 33 -17.79 1.63 4.32
C LEU A 33 -16.43 1.41 3.65
N PHE A 34 -16.38 1.49 2.32
CA PHE A 34 -15.12 1.45 1.58
C PHE A 34 -14.19 2.58 2.03
N ARG A 35 -14.69 3.81 2.18
CA ARG A 35 -13.90 4.94 2.67
C ARG A 35 -13.34 4.70 4.06
N ARG A 36 -14.11 4.11 4.97
CA ARG A 36 -13.67 3.78 6.34
C ARG A 36 -12.56 2.73 6.32
N GLU A 37 -12.78 1.61 5.63
CA GLU A 37 -11.77 0.55 5.52
C GLU A 37 -10.52 1.04 4.79
N TRP A 38 -10.69 1.85 3.74
CA TRP A 38 -9.59 2.49 3.05
C TRP A 38 -8.79 3.37 3.99
N LYS A 39 -9.43 4.19 4.82
CA LYS A 39 -8.69 5.00 5.81
C LYS A 39 -8.01 4.11 6.87
N ARG A 40 -8.66 3.04 7.34
CA ARG A 40 -8.12 2.12 8.35
C ARG A 40 -6.83 1.42 7.90
N THR A 41 -6.76 0.95 6.66
CA THR A 41 -5.60 0.22 6.11
C THR A 41 -4.52 1.15 5.53
N THR A 42 -4.66 2.46 5.70
CA THR A 42 -3.77 3.47 5.15
C THR A 42 -2.29 3.22 5.48
N PHE A 43 -1.98 3.00 6.77
CA PHE A 43 -0.60 2.72 7.21
C PHE A 43 -0.07 1.42 6.61
N ALA A 44 -0.87 0.35 6.64
CA ALA A 44 -0.52 -0.95 6.11
C ALA A 44 -0.14 -0.87 4.62
N ARG A 45 -0.96 -0.20 3.79
CA ARG A 45 -0.67 -0.02 2.37
C ARG A 45 0.57 0.84 2.11
N ALA A 46 0.81 1.87 2.93
CA ALA A 46 1.98 2.72 2.79
C ALA A 46 3.28 1.92 3.02
N VAL A 47 3.30 1.05 4.04
CA VAL A 47 4.43 0.14 4.27
C VAL A 47 4.52 -0.91 3.15
N ALA A 48 3.39 -1.51 2.75
CA ALA A 48 3.33 -2.51 1.68
C ALA A 48 3.98 -2.03 0.38
N ILE A 49 3.66 -0.81 -0.06
CA ILE A 49 4.25 -0.19 -1.25
C ILE A 49 5.77 -0.11 -1.13
N LYS A 50 6.30 0.30 0.02
CA LYS A 50 7.75 0.42 0.22
C LYS A 50 8.45 -0.93 0.26
N VAL A 51 7.89 -1.91 0.96
CA VAL A 51 8.42 -3.28 0.98
C VAL A 51 8.45 -3.86 -0.42
N LEU A 52 7.35 -3.73 -1.18
CA LEU A 52 7.27 -4.21 -2.55
C LEU A 52 8.26 -3.50 -3.48
N GLN A 53 8.46 -2.19 -3.32
CA GLN A 53 9.49 -1.43 -4.05
C GLN A 53 10.89 -1.97 -3.77
N HIS A 54 11.29 -2.10 -2.50
CA HIS A 54 12.61 -2.63 -2.13
C HIS A 54 12.80 -4.06 -2.59
N ARG A 55 11.78 -4.92 -2.46
CA ARG A 55 11.83 -6.30 -2.95
C ARG A 55 12.05 -6.36 -4.47
N SER A 56 11.32 -5.51 -5.21
CA SER A 56 11.39 -5.46 -6.67
C SER A 56 12.74 -4.95 -7.15
N LEU A 57 13.29 -3.91 -6.51
CA LEU A 57 14.63 -3.39 -6.79
C LEU A 57 15.72 -4.42 -6.50
N ALA A 58 15.56 -5.19 -5.43
CA ALA A 58 16.45 -6.29 -5.07
C ALA A 58 16.22 -7.58 -5.89
N ARG A 59 15.22 -7.59 -6.80
CA ARG A 59 14.83 -8.76 -7.62
C ARG A 59 14.54 -10.03 -6.82
N LEU A 60 14.01 -9.88 -5.61
CA LEU A 60 13.68 -11.01 -4.74
C LEU A 60 12.27 -11.51 -4.99
N THR A 61 12.05 -12.82 -4.94
CA THR A 61 10.71 -13.40 -4.77
C THR A 61 10.18 -13.12 -3.36
N GLN A 62 8.87 -13.29 -3.15
CA GLN A 62 8.30 -13.20 -1.79
C GLN A 62 8.91 -14.24 -0.85
N GLU A 63 9.22 -15.43 -1.35
CA GLU A 63 9.85 -16.50 -0.58
C GLU A 63 11.28 -16.16 -0.18
N GLN A 64 12.08 -15.63 -1.12
CA GLN A 64 13.44 -15.19 -0.83
C GLN A 64 13.47 -14.05 0.19
N LEU A 65 12.54 -13.09 0.08
CA LEU A 65 12.40 -12.05 1.08
C LEU A 65 12.01 -12.64 2.45
N ALA A 66 11.10 -13.60 2.47
CA ALA A 66 10.67 -14.26 3.69
C ALA A 66 11.83 -14.97 4.41
N GLN A 67 12.65 -15.72 3.66
CA GLN A 67 13.86 -16.36 4.17
C GLN A 67 14.85 -15.33 4.73
N LYS A 68 15.08 -14.23 3.99
CA LYS A 68 15.98 -13.16 4.41
C LYS A 68 15.55 -12.48 5.72
N LEU A 69 14.24 -12.37 5.95
CA LEU A 69 13.66 -11.70 7.12
C LEU A 69 13.34 -12.65 8.28
N ASP A 70 13.63 -13.95 8.14
CA ASP A 70 13.17 -14.99 9.06
C ASP A 70 11.65 -14.86 9.33
N MET A 71 10.88 -14.93 8.25
CA MET A 71 9.42 -14.81 8.23
C MET A 71 8.81 -15.90 7.33
N LYS A 72 7.52 -16.19 7.54
CA LYS A 72 6.76 -17.04 6.62
C LYS A 72 6.46 -16.29 5.32
N GLN A 73 6.51 -16.96 4.17
CA GLN A 73 6.15 -16.36 2.87
C GLN A 73 4.69 -15.83 2.85
N SER A 74 3.78 -16.50 3.53
CA SER A 74 2.39 -16.01 3.73
C SER A 74 2.30 -14.74 4.58
N ALA A 75 3.27 -14.48 5.46
CA ALA A 75 3.35 -13.21 6.19
C ALA A 75 3.83 -12.08 5.28
N ILE A 76 4.81 -12.35 4.40
CA ILE A 76 5.26 -11.39 3.37
C ILE A 76 4.13 -11.08 2.38
N SER A 77 3.38 -12.09 1.93
CA SER A 77 2.24 -11.90 1.04
C SER A 77 1.18 -10.96 1.65
N ARG A 78 0.75 -11.21 2.90
CA ARG A 78 -0.21 -10.33 3.60
C ARG A 78 0.33 -8.92 3.83
N LEU A 79 1.63 -8.80 4.12
CA LEU A 79 2.29 -7.52 4.26
C LEU A 79 2.27 -6.73 2.95
N GLU A 80 2.56 -7.36 1.81
CA GLU A 80 2.55 -6.72 0.49
C GLU A 80 1.13 -6.40 -0.02
N LEU A 81 0.10 -7.12 0.44
CA LEU A 81 -1.29 -6.77 0.18
C LEU A 81 -1.76 -5.52 0.95
N GLY A 82 -1.09 -5.20 2.07
CA GLY A 82 -1.42 -4.03 2.90
C GLY A 82 -2.78 -4.14 3.60
N GLU A 83 -3.26 -5.36 3.87
CA GLU A 83 -4.52 -5.62 4.57
C GLU A 83 -4.42 -5.42 6.08
N VAL A 84 -3.23 -5.72 6.63
CA VAL A 84 -2.95 -5.69 8.07
C VAL A 84 -1.72 -4.83 8.31
N ALA A 85 -1.81 -3.93 9.30
CA ALA A 85 -0.68 -3.11 9.71
C ALA A 85 0.43 -4.00 10.30
N PRO A 86 1.70 -3.82 9.88
CA PRO A 86 2.81 -4.51 10.53
C PRO A 86 2.95 -4.04 11.98
N SER A 87 3.38 -4.95 12.86
CA SER A 87 3.80 -4.61 14.21
C SER A 87 5.15 -3.88 14.20
N PHE A 88 5.51 -3.22 15.29
CA PHE A 88 6.85 -2.66 15.46
C PHE A 88 7.96 -3.70 15.28
N ALA A 89 7.77 -4.92 15.81
CA ALA A 89 8.73 -6.01 15.62
C ALA A 89 8.91 -6.37 14.13
N THR A 90 7.82 -6.38 13.35
CA THR A 90 7.91 -6.57 11.90
C THR A 90 8.64 -5.41 11.21
N LEU A 91 8.40 -4.16 11.63
CA LEU A 91 9.12 -2.99 11.09
C LEU A 91 10.63 -3.07 11.36
N VAL A 92 11.03 -3.53 12.54
CA VAL A 92 12.46 -3.75 12.87
C VAL A 92 13.07 -4.82 11.97
N LYS A 93 12.41 -5.98 11.81
CA LYS A 93 12.88 -7.02 10.88
C LYS A 93 13.05 -6.49 9.45
N LEU A 94 12.08 -5.70 8.98
CA LEU A 94 12.15 -5.06 7.66
C LEU A 94 13.33 -4.10 7.57
N ALA A 95 13.54 -3.26 8.59
CA ALA A 95 14.63 -2.30 8.65
C ALA A 95 15.99 -3.00 8.48
N GLU A 96 16.21 -4.04 9.28
CA GLU A 96 17.45 -4.81 9.30
C GLU A 96 17.67 -5.57 7.99
N GLY A 97 16.69 -6.35 7.54
CA GLY A 97 16.85 -7.22 6.38
C GLY A 97 16.81 -6.50 5.03
N LEU A 98 16.15 -5.35 4.95
CA LEU A 98 16.16 -4.51 3.75
C LEU A 98 17.22 -3.41 3.79
N LYS A 99 17.90 -3.20 4.92
CA LYS A 99 18.83 -2.08 5.17
C LYS A 99 18.15 -0.73 4.91
N ILE A 100 16.98 -0.55 5.51
CA ILE A 100 16.18 0.67 5.40
C ILE A 100 15.93 1.26 6.78
N GLU A 101 15.69 2.57 6.83
CA GLU A 101 15.35 3.27 8.07
C GLU A 101 13.84 3.50 8.18
N PHE A 102 13.29 3.24 9.37
CA PHE A 102 11.94 3.65 9.73
C PHE A 102 12.01 4.77 10.76
N VAL A 103 11.39 5.90 10.44
CA VAL A 103 11.28 7.05 11.35
C VAL A 103 9.83 7.19 11.81
N VAL A 104 9.63 7.19 13.12
CA VAL A 104 8.33 7.49 13.75
C VAL A 104 8.49 8.80 14.53
N ASP A 105 7.85 9.87 14.04
CA ASP A 105 7.83 11.18 14.68
C ASP A 105 6.52 11.36 15.45
N ILE A 106 6.62 11.57 16.76
CA ILE A 106 5.49 11.87 17.65
C ILE A 106 5.63 13.33 18.08
N SER A 107 4.92 14.22 17.40
CA SER A 107 5.00 15.67 17.66
C SER A 107 3.66 16.38 17.45
N PRO A 108 3.45 17.56 18.06
CA PRO A 108 2.28 18.39 17.79
C PRO A 108 2.14 18.70 16.29
N ARG A 109 0.91 18.78 15.78
CA ARG A 109 0.58 18.93 14.35
C ARG A 109 1.01 20.29 13.76
N LYS A 110 2.32 20.53 13.62
CA LYS A 110 2.87 21.76 13.01
C LYS A 110 3.73 21.42 11.78
N LYS A 111 4.81 20.66 11.96
CA LYS A 111 5.73 20.26 10.87
C LYS A 111 6.33 18.89 11.19
N PHE A 112 6.56 18.06 10.18
CA PHE A 112 7.41 16.88 10.36
C PHE A 112 8.82 17.38 10.63
N ARG A 113 9.40 17.02 11.77
CA ARG A 113 10.75 17.50 12.14
C ARG A 113 11.85 16.54 11.71
N LEU A 114 11.52 15.25 11.66
CA LEU A 114 12.49 14.17 11.45
C LEU A 114 12.55 13.65 10.02
N VAL A 115 11.88 14.32 9.07
CA VAL A 115 11.79 13.85 7.68
C VAL A 115 12.44 14.85 6.74
N THR A 116 13.35 14.38 5.88
CA THR A 116 14.03 15.22 4.89
C THR A 116 13.04 15.73 3.84
N SER A 117 13.34 16.86 3.19
CA SER A 117 12.50 17.38 2.10
C SER A 117 12.38 16.41 0.92
N ALA A 118 13.38 15.56 0.69
CA ALA A 118 13.33 14.51 -0.33
C ALA A 118 12.37 13.39 0.06
N ALA A 119 12.45 12.91 1.31
CA ALA A 119 11.54 11.93 1.87
C ALA A 119 10.09 12.45 1.92
N GLU A 120 9.88 13.74 2.19
CA GLU A 120 8.57 14.37 2.06
C GLU A 120 8.06 14.44 0.62
N LYS A 121 8.94 14.57 -0.39
CA LYS A 121 8.50 14.60 -1.80
C LYS A 121 8.20 13.20 -2.35
N GLN A 122 8.97 12.20 -1.94
CA GLN A 122 8.95 10.84 -2.52
C GLN A 122 8.23 9.81 -1.63
N GLY A 123 7.92 10.16 -0.39
CA GLY A 123 7.23 9.29 0.55
C GLY A 123 5.73 9.17 0.27
N VAL A 124 5.16 8.06 0.72
CA VAL A 124 3.72 7.85 0.71
C VAL A 124 3.12 8.65 1.86
N LYS A 125 2.56 9.81 1.53
CA LYS A 125 1.80 10.64 2.47
C LYS A 125 0.40 10.08 2.62
N SER A 126 -0.03 9.98 3.86
CA SER A 126 -1.36 9.49 4.15
C SER A 126 -1.88 9.99 5.49
N THR A 127 -3.18 9.83 5.72
CA THR A 127 -3.86 10.37 6.90
C THR A 127 -4.84 9.33 7.44
N THR A 128 -4.76 9.02 8.73
CA THR A 128 -5.65 8.06 9.41
C THR A 128 -7.06 8.64 9.58
N PRO A 129 -8.07 7.83 9.91
CA PRO A 129 -9.42 8.35 10.19
C PRO A 129 -9.47 9.45 11.26
N GLU A 130 -8.62 9.35 12.28
CA GLU A 130 -8.48 10.26 13.43
C GLU A 130 -7.59 11.47 13.10
N GLY A 131 -7.21 11.61 11.83
CA GLY A 131 -6.44 12.72 11.29
C GLY A 131 -4.94 12.57 11.44
N SER A 132 -4.41 11.56 12.13
CA SER A 132 -2.95 11.38 12.28
C SER A 132 -2.27 11.29 10.91
N ARG A 133 -1.16 12.02 10.74
CA ARG A 133 -0.44 12.03 9.46
C ARG A 133 0.63 10.94 9.49
N VAL A 134 0.63 10.12 8.47
CA VAL A 134 1.59 9.03 8.28
C VAL A 134 2.37 9.33 7.01
N LEU A 135 3.69 9.43 7.16
CA LEU A 135 4.62 9.56 6.04
C LEU A 135 5.51 8.33 6.06
N VAL A 136 5.37 7.47 5.06
CA VAL A 136 6.30 6.35 4.88
C VAL A 136 7.20 6.68 3.70
N ALA A 137 8.44 7.04 4.02
CA ALA A 137 9.47 7.33 3.05
C ALA A 137 10.63 6.36 3.25
N ALA A 138 11.26 5.96 2.15
CA ALA A 138 12.59 5.37 2.18
C ALA A 138 13.53 6.45 1.65
N GLY A 139 14.62 6.72 2.38
CA GLY A 139 15.69 7.60 1.93
C GLY A 139 16.52 6.98 0.82
#